data_AF-A0A1I6QK93-F1
#
_entry.id   AF-A0A1I6QK93-F1
#
_cell.length_a   1.000
_cell.length_b   1.000
_cell.length_c   1.000
_cell.angle_alpha   90.00
_cell.angle_beta   90.00
_cell.angle_gamma   90.00
#
_symmetry.space_group_name_H-M   'P 1'
#
loop_
_entity.id
_entity.type
_entity.pdbx_description
1 polymer ?
#
loop_
_entity_poly.entity_id
_entity_poly.type
_entity_poly.pdbx_seq_one_letter_code
_entity_poly.pdbx_strand_id
1 'polypeptide(L)'
;MKSIIKYVYTVLILVLISGCYQAKSLDHKKPEKAHQKPEKAHEKREKPHRKLYVKEVEASEAPIKERKTPEEAVIHQVKWKLSNKKVVQAKKQHVLYNVTYGNQGITVVKVPATDTNYFLFSQFPKKDHEKRRYWAINGVYDFSIGEMETDAKGLALPFENFVDGEFLIDDDDKDKVWVFANEKYVITIGKYEIPPLDPEKLNGKPQFLFPLESFSPKDPKRDPILNEGKHYLFTGTKKNPILYYREEGFLIWISGNVSAKAIKKLAASLPKATHLEFPYSK
;
A
#
# COMPACT_ATOMS: atom_id res chain seq x y z
N MET A 1 -20.95 -34.29 19.06
CA MET A 1 -21.31 -34.13 20.49
C MET A 1 -20.07 -33.60 21.20
N LYS A 2 -20.22 -32.54 22.01
CA LYS A 2 -19.18 -31.75 22.73
C LYS A 2 -18.38 -30.77 21.87
N SER A 3 -18.17 -29.51 22.23
CA SER A 3 -18.83 -28.60 23.17
C SER A 3 -18.42 -27.17 22.76
N ILE A 4 -19.36 -26.24 22.81
CA ILE A 4 -19.21 -24.82 22.47
C ILE A 4 -18.67 -24.09 23.70
N ILE A 5 -17.62 -23.28 23.55
CA ILE A 5 -17.24 -22.27 24.55
C ILE A 5 -17.23 -20.91 23.86
N LYS A 6 -18.25 -20.12 24.20
CA LYS A 6 -18.40 -18.70 23.83
C LYS A 6 -17.69 -17.88 24.92
N TYR A 7 -16.71 -17.07 24.54
CA TYR A 7 -16.25 -15.97 25.40
C TYR A 7 -16.78 -14.66 24.83
N VAL A 8 -17.74 -14.11 25.55
CA VAL A 8 -18.28 -12.77 25.38
C VAL A 8 -17.44 -11.85 26.26
N TYR A 9 -16.66 -10.95 25.67
CA TYR A 9 -16.07 -9.82 26.39
C TYR A 9 -16.71 -8.54 25.87
N THR A 10 -17.72 -8.09 26.62
CA THR A 10 -18.30 -6.76 26.50
C THR A 10 -17.50 -5.84 27.42
N VAL A 11 -16.70 -4.94 26.86
CA VAL A 11 -16.17 -3.80 27.63
C VAL A 11 -16.61 -2.53 26.92
N LEU A 12 -17.64 -1.92 27.51
CA LEU A 12 -18.23 -0.65 27.15
C LEU A 12 -17.58 0.41 28.05
N ILE A 13 -16.74 1.28 27.50
CA ILE A 13 -16.28 2.48 28.21
C ILE A 13 -16.60 3.70 27.36
N LEU A 14 -17.71 4.33 27.74
CA LEU A 14 -18.14 5.66 27.35
C LEU A 14 -17.57 6.63 28.39
N VAL A 15 -16.66 7.52 27.97
CA VAL A 15 -16.33 8.72 28.75
C VAL A 15 -16.45 9.93 27.82
N LEU A 16 -17.61 10.57 27.91
CA LEU A 16 -17.86 11.94 27.45
C LEU A 16 -17.28 12.89 28.49
N ILE A 17 -16.31 13.71 28.10
CA ILE A 17 -15.98 14.94 28.85
C ILE A 17 -16.18 16.11 27.89
N SER A 18 -17.38 16.66 27.95
CA SER A 18 -17.73 18.00 27.48
C SER A 18 -17.07 19.04 28.39
N GLY A 19 -16.06 19.74 27.88
CA GLY A 19 -15.49 20.94 28.49
C GLY A 19 -15.92 22.18 27.73
N CYS A 20 -17.03 22.79 28.13
CA CYS A 20 -17.38 24.16 27.78
C CYS A 20 -16.39 25.12 28.45
N TYR A 21 -15.71 25.96 27.68
CA TYR A 21 -15.14 27.21 28.20
C TYR A 21 -15.72 28.37 27.39
N GLN A 22 -16.70 29.05 27.99
CA GLN A 22 -16.99 30.46 27.72
C GLN A 22 -16.50 31.27 28.91
N ALA A 23 -15.63 32.24 28.65
CA ALA A 23 -15.43 33.37 29.54
C ALA A 23 -15.55 34.67 28.73
N LYS A 24 -16.53 35.48 29.17
CA LYS A 24 -16.87 36.84 28.71
C LYS A 24 -15.69 37.81 28.91
N SER A 25 -15.44 38.62 27.88
CA SER A 25 -15.67 40.08 27.80
C SER A 25 -14.56 40.96 28.37
N LEU A 26 -14.08 41.88 27.56
CA LEU A 26 -13.90 43.28 27.97
C LEU A 26 -13.96 44.18 26.73
N ASP A 27 -14.99 45.02 26.74
CA ASP A 27 -15.17 46.22 25.95
C ASP A 27 -13.98 47.18 26.14
N HIS A 28 -13.47 47.79 25.06
CA HIS A 28 -13.58 49.24 24.90
C HIS A 28 -12.93 49.80 23.62
N LYS A 29 -13.65 50.80 23.08
CA LYS A 29 -13.21 51.98 22.31
C LYS A 29 -13.03 51.87 20.79
N LYS A 30 -14.14 52.23 20.14
CA LYS A 30 -14.27 52.92 18.84
C LYS A 30 -13.35 54.15 18.75
N PRO A 31 -12.82 54.45 17.55
CA PRO A 31 -13.12 55.75 16.96
C PRO A 31 -13.59 55.66 15.49
N GLU A 32 -14.67 56.39 15.21
CA GLU A 32 -15.01 56.99 13.90
C GLU A 32 -13.86 57.92 13.45
N LYS A 33 -13.47 58.16 12.20
CA LYS A 33 -14.06 58.04 10.85
C LYS A 33 -12.88 58.14 9.86
N ALA A 34 -12.97 57.48 8.71
CA ALA A 34 -12.64 58.09 7.41
C ALA A 34 -13.11 57.16 6.29
N HIS A 35 -14.03 57.67 5.47
CA HIS A 35 -14.42 57.06 4.20
C HIS A 35 -13.21 57.00 3.26
N GLN A 36 -12.76 55.78 2.96
CA GLN A 36 -12.17 55.47 1.67
C GLN A 36 -12.91 54.26 1.13
N LYS A 37 -13.53 54.47 -0.03
CA LYS A 37 -14.28 53.48 -0.80
C LYS A 37 -13.22 52.75 -1.65
N PRO A 38 -12.84 51.50 -1.38
CA PRO A 38 -12.05 50.74 -2.33
C PRO A 38 -13.03 50.24 -3.38
N GLU A 39 -12.78 50.70 -4.59
CA GLU A 39 -13.31 50.18 -5.84
C GLU A 39 -13.35 48.65 -5.79
N LYS A 40 -14.55 48.08 -6.00
CA LYS A 40 -14.77 46.64 -6.02
C LYS A 40 -14.06 46.04 -7.24
N ALA A 41 -12.78 45.72 -7.08
CA ALA A 41 -12.17 44.68 -7.89
C ALA A 41 -12.91 43.38 -7.54
N HIS A 42 -13.70 42.88 -8.50
CA HIS A 42 -14.25 41.53 -8.47
C HIS A 42 -13.08 40.55 -8.61
N GLU A 43 -12.32 40.40 -7.52
CA GLU A 43 -11.41 39.28 -7.36
C GLU A 43 -12.32 38.05 -7.25
N LYS A 44 -12.40 37.28 -8.34
CA LYS A 44 -12.91 35.91 -8.31
C LYS A 44 -12.06 35.17 -7.29
N ARG A 45 -12.48 35.17 -6.02
CA ARG A 45 -12.05 34.19 -5.03
C ARG A 45 -12.47 32.85 -5.60
N GLU A 46 -11.54 32.20 -6.31
CA GLU A 46 -11.64 30.77 -6.55
C GLU A 46 -11.89 30.13 -5.18
N LYS A 47 -13.07 29.54 -5.03
CA LYS A 47 -13.39 28.82 -3.81
C LYS A 47 -12.27 27.79 -3.64
N PRO A 48 -11.58 27.72 -2.49
CA PRO A 48 -10.51 26.76 -2.30
C PRO A 48 -11.08 25.39 -2.66
N HIS A 49 -10.48 24.74 -3.65
CA HIS A 49 -10.89 23.41 -4.08
C HIS A 49 -10.85 22.50 -2.86
N ARG A 50 -12.03 22.11 -2.36
CA ARG A 50 -12.13 21.30 -1.15
C ARG A 50 -11.52 19.93 -1.46
N LYS A 51 -10.32 19.67 -0.94
CA LYS A 51 -9.63 18.38 -1.09
C LYS A 51 -10.55 17.24 -0.66
N LEU A 52 -10.76 16.27 -1.55
CA LEU A 52 -11.53 15.07 -1.26
C LEU A 52 -10.61 14.02 -0.64
N TYR A 53 -11.01 13.50 0.51
CA TYR A 53 -10.35 12.39 1.18
C TYR A 53 -11.30 11.20 1.40
N VAL A 54 -10.73 10.02 1.66
CA VAL A 54 -11.47 8.80 2.03
C VAL A 54 -11.96 8.88 3.47
N LYS A 55 -13.23 8.56 3.70
CA LYS A 55 -13.80 8.42 5.05
C LYS A 55 -13.98 6.97 5.49
N GLU A 56 -14.25 6.10 4.54
CA GLU A 56 -14.61 4.70 4.81
C GLU A 56 -14.19 3.84 3.63
N VAL A 57 -13.73 2.64 3.94
CA VAL A 57 -13.34 1.60 2.98
C VAL A 57 -14.26 0.42 3.20
N GLU A 58 -14.96 0.01 2.16
CA GLU A 58 -15.84 -1.15 2.18
C GLU A 58 -15.23 -2.24 1.30
N ALA A 59 -14.92 -3.39 1.90
CA ALA A 59 -14.51 -4.60 1.19
C ALA A 59 -15.66 -5.62 1.24
N SER A 60 -16.15 -6.02 0.07
CA SER A 60 -17.25 -6.97 -0.07
C SER A 60 -16.90 -8.09 -1.05
N GLU A 61 -17.49 -9.26 -0.90
CA GLU A 61 -17.29 -10.34 -1.86
C GLU A 61 -17.82 -9.97 -3.25
N ALA A 62 -17.02 -10.26 -4.28
CA ALA A 62 -17.42 -10.14 -5.69
C ALA A 62 -17.57 -11.53 -6.33
N PRO A 63 -18.24 -11.66 -7.48
CA PRO A 63 -18.30 -12.94 -8.20
C PRO A 63 -16.89 -13.51 -8.45
N ILE A 64 -16.70 -14.82 -8.27
CA ILE A 64 -15.40 -15.50 -8.45
C ILE A 64 -14.77 -15.18 -9.81
N LYS A 65 -15.59 -15.10 -10.86
CA LYS A 65 -15.16 -14.77 -12.23
C LYS A 65 -14.51 -13.38 -12.37
N GLU A 66 -14.73 -12.48 -11.42
CA GLU A 66 -14.24 -11.10 -11.37
C GLU A 66 -13.07 -10.92 -10.40
N ARG A 67 -12.50 -12.03 -9.89
CA ARG A 67 -11.42 -12.02 -8.89
C ARG A 67 -10.31 -13.00 -9.27
N LYS A 68 -10.00 -13.12 -10.57
CA LYS A 68 -9.02 -14.11 -11.07
C LYS A 68 -7.58 -13.64 -10.88
N THR A 69 -7.38 -12.34 -10.74
CA THR A 69 -6.07 -11.73 -10.45
C THR A 69 -6.14 -10.85 -9.19
N PRO A 70 -5.00 -10.53 -8.55
CA PRO A 70 -4.96 -9.57 -7.44
C PRO A 70 -5.53 -8.20 -7.81
N GLU A 71 -5.22 -7.70 -9.01
CA GLU A 71 -5.76 -6.43 -9.53
C GLU A 71 -7.29 -6.47 -9.62
N GLU A 72 -7.85 -7.51 -10.23
CA GLU A 72 -9.31 -7.67 -10.36
C GLU A 72 -9.97 -7.81 -8.98
N ALA A 73 -9.35 -8.57 -8.08
CA ALA A 73 -9.83 -8.69 -6.71
C ALA A 73 -10.03 -7.32 -6.04
N VAL A 74 -9.08 -6.39 -6.17
CA VAL A 74 -9.24 -5.03 -5.60
C VAL A 74 -10.29 -4.23 -6.36
N ILE A 75 -10.23 -4.22 -7.69
CA ILE A 75 -11.15 -3.45 -8.52
C ILE A 75 -12.60 -3.83 -8.23
N HIS A 76 -12.91 -5.11 -8.02
CA HIS A 76 -14.27 -5.61 -7.90
C HIS A 76 -14.77 -5.74 -6.45
N GLN A 77 -13.88 -5.87 -5.46
CA GLN A 77 -14.28 -6.05 -4.05
C GLN A 77 -14.29 -4.76 -3.24
N VAL A 78 -13.58 -3.70 -3.66
CA VAL A 78 -13.34 -2.52 -2.83
C VAL A 78 -14.11 -1.31 -3.32
N LYS A 79 -14.76 -0.62 -2.38
CA LYS A 79 -15.37 0.69 -2.58
C LYS A 79 -14.88 1.66 -1.51
N TRP A 80 -14.79 2.93 -1.88
CA TRP A 80 -14.42 4.00 -0.97
C TRP A 80 -15.53 5.03 -0.89
N LYS A 81 -15.89 5.41 0.33
CA LYS A 81 -16.81 6.53 0.58
C LYS A 81 -15.99 7.77 0.88
N LEU A 82 -16.17 8.79 0.06
CA LEU A 82 -15.40 10.03 0.14
C LEU A 82 -16.03 11.02 1.13
N SER A 83 -15.25 12.02 1.52
CA SER A 83 -15.67 13.12 2.40
C SER A 83 -16.94 13.87 1.95
N ASN A 84 -17.25 13.85 0.65
CA ASN A 84 -18.46 14.41 0.05
C ASN A 84 -19.63 13.41 -0.05
N LYS A 85 -19.54 12.25 0.60
CA LYS A 85 -20.51 11.14 0.60
C LYS A 85 -20.63 10.36 -0.72
N LYS A 86 -19.85 10.70 -1.76
CA LYS A 86 -19.81 9.88 -2.98
C LYS A 86 -19.10 8.57 -2.70
N VAL A 87 -19.63 7.49 -3.28
CA VAL A 87 -18.97 6.18 -3.30
C VAL A 87 -18.25 6.03 -4.63
N VAL A 88 -16.98 5.67 -4.58
CA VAL A 88 -16.13 5.45 -5.76
C VAL A 88 -15.55 4.04 -5.72
N GLN A 89 -15.23 3.53 -6.89
CA GLN A 89 -14.61 2.22 -7.09
C GLN A 89 -13.47 2.37 -8.09
N ALA A 90 -12.38 1.65 -7.83
CA ALA A 90 -11.21 1.69 -8.68
C ALA A 90 -11.53 1.06 -10.05
N LYS A 91 -10.68 1.39 -11.02
CA LYS A 91 -10.67 0.85 -12.37
C LYS A 91 -9.22 0.53 -12.69
N LYS A 92 -8.96 -0.17 -13.79
CA LYS A 92 -7.60 -0.55 -14.21
C LYS A 92 -6.59 0.61 -14.26
N GLN A 93 -7.03 1.82 -14.60
CA GLN A 93 -6.18 3.01 -14.65
C GLN A 93 -5.79 3.58 -13.27
N HIS A 94 -6.54 3.20 -12.23
CA HIS A 94 -6.30 3.63 -10.84
C HIS A 94 -5.32 2.71 -10.13
N VAL A 95 -5.09 1.50 -10.66
CA VAL A 95 -4.09 0.56 -10.15
C VAL A 95 -2.72 0.99 -10.66
N LEU A 96 -1.84 1.39 -9.74
CA LEU A 96 -0.50 1.87 -10.06
C LEU A 96 0.40 0.72 -10.50
N TYR A 97 0.34 -0.37 -9.74
CA TYR A 97 1.02 -1.62 -10.02
C TYR A 97 0.44 -2.73 -9.13
N ASN A 98 0.74 -3.97 -9.50
CA ASN A 98 0.59 -5.11 -8.64
C ASN A 98 1.84 -5.99 -8.74
N VAL A 99 2.12 -6.69 -7.64
CA VAL A 99 3.20 -7.66 -7.51
C VAL A 99 2.60 -8.93 -6.95
N THR A 100 3.08 -10.09 -7.38
CA THR A 100 2.83 -11.33 -6.64
C THR A 100 4.15 -12.00 -6.33
N TYR A 101 4.27 -12.58 -5.15
CA TYR A 101 5.33 -13.52 -4.76
C TYR A 101 4.65 -14.74 -4.09
N GLY A 102 5.12 -15.96 -4.37
CA GLY A 102 4.49 -17.19 -3.87
C GLY A 102 2.98 -17.25 -4.11
N ASN A 103 2.20 -17.34 -3.03
CA ASN A 103 0.73 -17.29 -3.06
C ASN A 103 0.21 -15.94 -2.56
N GLN A 104 0.96 -14.86 -2.67
CA GLN A 104 0.51 -13.56 -2.19
C GLN A 104 0.58 -12.50 -3.27
N GLY A 105 -0.43 -11.64 -3.30
CA GLY A 105 -0.53 -10.48 -4.16
C GLY A 105 -0.47 -9.22 -3.32
N ILE A 106 0.23 -8.23 -3.84
CA ILE A 106 0.18 -6.85 -3.38
C ILE A 106 -0.33 -5.99 -4.53
N THR A 107 -1.36 -5.21 -4.28
CA THR A 107 -1.93 -4.28 -5.28
C THR A 107 -1.97 -2.89 -4.69
N VAL A 108 -1.38 -1.93 -5.39
CA VAL A 108 -1.36 -0.52 -4.97
C VAL A 108 -2.28 0.30 -5.87
N VAL A 109 -3.18 1.07 -5.25
CA VAL A 109 -4.24 1.80 -5.94
C VAL A 109 -4.26 3.26 -5.48
N LYS A 110 -4.40 4.18 -6.44
CA LYS A 110 -4.78 5.58 -6.18
C LYS A 110 -6.30 5.68 -6.12
N VAL A 111 -6.86 6.24 -5.06
CA VAL A 111 -8.33 6.33 -4.93
C VAL A 111 -8.88 7.34 -5.95
N PRO A 112 -9.91 6.97 -6.74
CA PRO A 112 -10.49 7.87 -7.73
C PRO A 112 -10.98 9.18 -7.12
N ALA A 113 -10.77 10.28 -7.84
CA ALA A 113 -11.17 11.64 -7.44
C ALA A 113 -10.52 12.17 -6.13
N THR A 114 -9.50 11.48 -5.61
CA THR A 114 -8.64 11.98 -4.53
C THR A 114 -7.26 12.29 -5.09
N ASP A 115 -6.62 13.31 -4.53
CA ASP A 115 -5.28 13.71 -4.95
C ASP A 115 -4.20 12.96 -4.16
N THR A 116 -4.51 12.61 -2.91
CA THR A 116 -3.53 12.20 -1.90
C THR A 116 -3.78 10.83 -1.26
N ASN A 117 -4.91 10.15 -1.50
CA ASN A 117 -5.19 8.85 -0.88
C ASN A 117 -4.75 7.69 -1.76
N TYR A 118 -3.93 6.83 -1.20
CA TYR A 118 -3.48 5.59 -1.80
C TYR A 118 -3.75 4.43 -0.84
N PHE A 119 -3.93 3.25 -1.41
CA PHE A 119 -4.14 2.03 -0.66
C PHE A 119 -3.25 0.93 -1.19
N LEU A 120 -2.66 0.18 -0.27
CA LEU A 120 -1.99 -1.07 -0.54
C LEU A 120 -2.85 -2.21 0.01
N PHE A 121 -3.14 -3.18 -0.84
CA PHE A 121 -3.93 -4.34 -0.49
C PHE A 121 -3.08 -5.60 -0.58
N SER A 122 -3.11 -6.40 0.47
CA SER A 122 -2.66 -7.79 0.41
C SER A 122 -3.80 -8.71 -0.04
N GLN A 123 -3.48 -9.67 -0.90
CA GLN A 123 -4.40 -10.72 -1.33
C GLN A 123 -3.76 -12.12 -1.24
N PHE A 124 -4.56 -13.12 -0.89
CA PHE A 124 -4.22 -14.54 -1.02
C PHE A 124 -5.21 -15.27 -1.94
N PRO A 125 -4.77 -16.27 -2.72
CA PRO A 125 -5.65 -17.11 -3.49
C PRO A 125 -6.37 -18.07 -2.54
N LYS A 126 -7.70 -18.08 -2.65
CA LYS A 126 -8.58 -19.04 -2.01
C LYS A 126 -9.24 -19.92 -3.07
N LYS A 127 -9.89 -20.98 -2.62
CA LYS A 127 -10.73 -21.86 -3.45
C LYS A 127 -12.15 -21.87 -2.90
N ASP A 128 -13.14 -21.95 -3.77
CA ASP A 128 -14.51 -22.18 -3.37
C ASP A 128 -14.80 -23.68 -3.18
N HIS A 129 -16.06 -24.02 -2.88
CA HIS A 129 -16.50 -25.41 -2.73
C HIS A 129 -16.32 -26.25 -4.00
N GLU A 130 -16.34 -25.62 -5.18
CA GLU A 130 -16.09 -26.25 -6.49
C GLU A 130 -14.59 -26.27 -6.85
N LYS A 131 -13.70 -25.93 -5.90
CA LYS A 131 -12.24 -25.83 -6.09
C LYS A 131 -11.79 -24.77 -7.11
N ARG A 132 -12.67 -23.83 -7.49
CA ARG A 132 -12.34 -22.69 -8.36
C ARG A 132 -11.52 -21.68 -7.57
N ARG A 133 -10.35 -21.32 -8.12
CA ARG A 133 -9.41 -20.38 -7.50
C ARG A 133 -9.87 -18.93 -7.70
N TYR A 134 -9.78 -18.12 -6.65
CA TYR A 134 -10.03 -16.67 -6.68
C TYR A 134 -9.10 -15.95 -5.69
N TRP A 135 -8.85 -14.66 -5.90
CA TRP A 135 -8.07 -13.83 -4.99
C TRP A 135 -8.96 -13.12 -3.98
N ALA A 136 -8.66 -13.29 -2.69
CA ALA A 136 -9.36 -12.66 -1.58
C ALA A 136 -8.44 -11.60 -0.93
N ILE A 137 -9.01 -10.46 -0.56
CA ILE A 137 -8.30 -9.43 0.21
C ILE A 137 -8.14 -9.94 1.64
N ASN A 138 -6.93 -9.86 2.18
CA ASN A 138 -6.62 -10.29 3.54
C ASN A 138 -6.00 -9.17 4.40
N GLY A 139 -5.62 -8.05 3.79
CA GLY A 139 -5.05 -6.92 4.50
C GLY A 139 -5.13 -5.65 3.68
N VAL A 140 -5.23 -4.52 4.38
CA VAL A 140 -5.38 -3.19 3.79
C VAL A 140 -4.50 -2.22 4.55
N TYR A 141 -3.71 -1.45 3.82
CA TYR A 141 -2.94 -0.33 4.34
C TYR A 141 -3.37 0.95 3.64
N ASP A 142 -3.89 1.88 4.44
CA ASP A 142 -4.15 3.27 4.09
C ASP A 142 -2.83 4.03 4.20
N PHE A 143 -2.44 4.73 3.14
CA PHE A 143 -1.45 5.78 3.26
C PHE A 143 -1.88 7.02 2.47
N SER A 144 -1.81 8.15 3.14
CA SER A 144 -2.26 9.44 2.63
C SER A 144 -1.07 10.39 2.55
N ILE A 145 -0.91 11.08 1.42
CA ILE A 145 0.15 12.09 1.26
C ILE A 145 -0.23 13.32 2.10
N GLY A 146 0.45 13.47 3.23
CA GLY A 146 0.32 14.59 4.16
C GLY A 146 1.62 15.40 4.24
N GLU A 147 2.08 15.64 5.47
CA GLU A 147 3.43 16.16 5.69
C GLU A 147 4.46 15.14 5.21
N MET A 148 5.47 15.61 4.48
CA MET A 148 6.48 14.76 3.85
C MET A 148 7.84 14.96 4.54
N GLU A 149 8.56 13.87 4.70
CA GLU A 149 9.94 13.83 5.17
C GLU A 149 10.91 14.08 4.02
N THR A 150 12.12 14.52 4.36
CA THR A 150 13.22 14.73 3.42
C THR A 150 14.44 13.85 3.69
N ASP A 151 14.52 13.25 4.88
CA ASP A 151 15.62 12.36 5.24
C ASP A 151 15.29 10.92 4.84
N ALA A 152 15.91 10.46 3.75
CA ALA A 152 15.75 9.10 3.25
C ALA A 152 16.50 8.04 4.10
N LYS A 153 17.18 8.41 5.20
CA LYS A 153 17.91 7.49 6.10
C LYS A 153 18.84 6.53 5.34
N GLY A 154 19.52 7.12 4.34
CA GLY A 154 20.47 6.46 3.44
C GLY A 154 19.87 5.73 2.23
N LEU A 155 18.55 5.72 2.06
CA LEU A 155 17.90 5.17 0.86
C LEU A 155 18.08 6.07 -0.36
N ALA A 156 18.38 5.48 -1.52
CA ALA A 156 18.46 6.16 -2.80
C ALA A 156 17.08 6.26 -3.49
N LEU A 157 16.12 6.92 -2.82
CA LEU A 157 14.79 7.18 -3.36
C LEU A 157 14.87 8.10 -4.60
N PRO A 158 14.01 7.91 -5.61
CA PRO A 158 14.03 8.74 -6.83
C PRO A 158 13.31 10.09 -6.65
N PHE A 159 13.02 10.49 -5.42
CA PHE A 159 12.34 11.72 -5.03
C PHE A 159 12.85 12.16 -3.66
N GLU A 160 12.86 13.47 -3.42
CA GLU A 160 13.42 14.08 -2.20
C GLU A 160 12.41 14.15 -1.06
N ASN A 161 11.14 14.47 -1.37
CA ASN A 161 10.07 14.58 -0.39
C ASN A 161 9.13 13.38 -0.50
N PHE A 162 8.84 12.72 0.63
CA PHE A 162 8.01 11.53 0.67
C PHE A 162 7.33 11.31 2.01
N VAL A 163 6.30 10.48 2.02
CA VAL A 163 5.81 9.79 3.21
C VAL A 163 6.29 8.35 3.15
N ASP A 164 6.56 7.76 4.30
CA ASP A 164 6.84 6.35 4.43
C ASP A 164 5.86 5.67 5.39
N GLY A 165 5.88 4.34 5.38
CA GLY A 165 4.98 3.54 6.18
C GLY A 165 5.33 2.07 6.13
N GLU A 166 5.05 1.37 7.22
CA GLU A 166 5.22 -0.08 7.33
C GLU A 166 3.85 -0.76 7.35
N PHE A 167 3.70 -1.80 6.54
CA PHE A 167 2.53 -2.67 6.49
C PHE A 167 2.92 -4.10 6.84
N LEU A 168 2.34 -4.59 7.94
CA LEU A 168 2.47 -5.94 8.44
C LEU A 168 1.43 -6.81 7.73
N ILE A 169 1.89 -7.83 7.02
CA ILE A 169 1.04 -8.72 6.21
C ILE A 169 0.44 -9.84 7.04
N ASP A 170 1.22 -10.34 8.00
CA ASP A 170 0.86 -11.41 8.90
C ASP A 170 0.88 -10.93 10.34
N ASP A 171 0.12 -11.61 11.20
CA ASP A 171 -0.01 -11.26 12.62
C ASP A 171 1.27 -11.58 13.42
N ASP A 172 2.22 -12.30 12.82
CA ASP A 172 3.51 -12.69 13.42
C ASP A 172 4.63 -11.68 13.10
N ASP A 173 4.33 -10.57 12.40
CA ASP A 173 5.25 -9.49 12.00
C ASP A 173 6.46 -9.92 11.15
N LYS A 174 6.42 -11.12 10.55
CA LYS A 174 7.54 -11.66 9.77
C LYS A 174 7.55 -11.12 8.36
N ASP A 175 6.37 -10.91 7.81
CA ASP A 175 6.16 -10.47 6.45
C ASP A 175 5.84 -8.98 6.42
N LYS A 176 6.83 -8.20 5.98
CA LYS A 176 6.77 -6.74 6.03
C LYS A 176 6.82 -6.13 4.65
N VAL A 177 6.04 -5.06 4.48
CA VAL A 177 6.12 -4.19 3.30
C VAL A 177 6.26 -2.74 3.74
N TRP A 178 7.34 -2.11 3.29
CA TRP A 178 7.51 -0.68 3.42
C TRP A 178 6.99 0.01 2.17
N VAL A 179 6.32 1.14 2.37
CA VAL A 179 5.82 2.02 1.32
C VAL A 179 6.59 3.32 1.40
N PHE A 180 7.03 3.84 0.25
CA PHE A 180 7.59 5.17 0.10
C PHE A 180 6.81 5.89 -1.00
N ALA A 181 6.19 7.03 -0.68
CA ALA A 181 5.26 7.66 -1.60
C ALA A 181 5.35 9.18 -1.58
N ASN A 182 5.05 9.79 -2.72
CA ASN A 182 4.72 11.21 -2.81
C ASN A 182 3.49 11.40 -3.71
N GLU A 183 3.20 12.63 -4.12
CA GLU A 183 2.03 12.94 -4.95
C GLU A 183 2.00 12.18 -6.29
N LYS A 184 3.16 11.76 -6.80
CA LYS A 184 3.33 11.16 -8.14
C LYS A 184 3.77 9.70 -8.11
N TYR A 185 4.63 9.34 -7.17
CA TYR A 185 5.33 8.06 -7.14
C TYR A 185 5.01 7.29 -5.87
N VAL A 186 4.90 5.98 -6.00
CA VAL A 186 4.79 5.02 -4.91
C VAL A 186 5.73 3.87 -5.21
N ILE A 187 6.58 3.55 -4.24
CA ILE A 187 7.49 2.42 -4.23
C ILE A 187 7.14 1.56 -3.02
N THR A 188 7.21 0.25 -3.20
CA THR A 188 7.12 -0.72 -2.12
C THR A 188 8.36 -1.59 -2.10
N ILE A 189 8.79 -1.90 -0.88
CA ILE A 189 9.84 -2.87 -0.58
C ILE A 189 9.19 -3.95 0.27
N GLY A 190 9.27 -5.19 -0.15
CA GLY A 190 8.81 -6.32 0.65
C GLY A 190 9.98 -7.18 1.11
N LYS A 191 9.94 -7.64 2.35
CA LYS A 191 10.89 -8.60 2.94
C LYS A 191 10.12 -9.76 3.56
N TYR A 192 10.54 -10.98 3.21
CA TYR A 192 9.88 -12.23 3.61
C TYR A 192 10.93 -13.23 4.03
N GLU A 193 10.67 -13.93 5.11
CA GLU A 193 11.48 -15.10 5.46
C GLU A 193 11.27 -16.20 4.43
N ILE A 194 12.37 -16.74 3.93
CA ILE A 194 12.36 -17.94 3.12
C ILE A 194 12.54 -19.11 4.08
N PRO A 195 11.52 -19.97 4.27
CA PRO A 195 11.71 -21.22 5.00
C PRO A 195 12.93 -21.99 4.45
N PRO A 196 13.70 -22.65 5.34
CA PRO A 196 14.88 -23.38 4.94
C PRO A 196 14.55 -24.47 3.93
N LEU A 197 15.46 -24.71 2.99
CA LEU A 197 15.41 -25.81 2.02
C LEU A 197 15.26 -27.13 2.80
N ASP A 198 14.11 -27.79 2.64
CA ASP A 198 13.85 -29.13 3.16
C ASP A 198 14.02 -30.12 2.00
N PRO A 199 15.20 -30.77 1.87
CA PRO A 199 15.53 -31.60 0.72
C PRO A 199 14.61 -32.83 0.62
N GLU A 200 14.11 -33.32 1.75
CA GLU A 200 13.25 -34.51 1.82
C GLU A 200 11.85 -34.22 1.30
N LYS A 201 11.33 -33.00 1.51
CA LYS A 201 10.04 -32.57 0.96
C LYS A 201 10.07 -32.27 -0.55
N LEU A 202 11.26 -32.20 -1.15
CA LEU A 202 11.42 -31.57 -2.45
C LEU A 202 11.44 -32.52 -3.64
N ASN A 203 11.59 -33.84 -3.48
CA ASN A 203 11.68 -34.79 -4.60
C ASN A 203 12.55 -34.26 -5.77
N GLY A 204 13.65 -33.57 -5.46
CA GLY A 204 14.56 -32.95 -6.45
C GLY A 204 14.06 -31.67 -7.15
N LYS A 205 12.99 -31.03 -6.69
CA LYS A 205 12.46 -29.77 -7.25
C LYS A 205 12.90 -28.55 -6.42
N PRO A 206 13.10 -27.37 -7.03
CA PRO A 206 13.40 -26.15 -6.26
C PRO A 206 12.22 -25.73 -5.38
N GLN A 207 12.50 -25.39 -4.12
CA GLN A 207 11.50 -25.10 -3.08
C GLN A 207 10.72 -23.80 -3.32
N PHE A 208 11.30 -22.89 -4.09
CA PHE A 208 10.70 -21.60 -4.42
C PHE A 208 10.38 -21.53 -5.90
N LEU A 209 9.13 -21.84 -6.24
CA LEU A 209 8.57 -21.47 -7.53
C LEU A 209 8.09 -20.03 -7.43
N PHE A 210 8.68 -19.14 -8.22
CA PHE A 210 8.11 -17.81 -8.48
C PHE A 210 6.61 -17.95 -8.83
N PRO A 211 5.74 -17.03 -8.39
CA PRO A 211 4.34 -17.07 -8.80
C PRO A 211 4.29 -16.96 -10.31
N LEU A 212 3.77 -18.00 -10.93
CA LEU A 212 3.63 -18.15 -12.38
C LEU A 212 2.67 -17.12 -13.01
N GLU A 213 2.06 -16.24 -12.22
CA GLU A 213 0.85 -15.51 -12.58
C GLU A 213 1.02 -14.00 -12.76
N SER A 214 2.13 -13.40 -12.28
CA SER A 214 2.43 -11.97 -12.53
C SER A 214 3.41 -11.72 -13.67
N PHE A 215 3.88 -12.77 -14.33
CA PHE A 215 4.84 -12.66 -15.44
C PHE A 215 4.14 -12.93 -16.77
N SER A 216 4.47 -12.14 -17.79
CA SER A 216 4.15 -12.52 -19.17
C SER A 216 4.82 -13.88 -19.44
N PRO A 217 4.10 -14.93 -19.89
CA PRO A 217 4.64 -16.27 -20.16
C PRO A 217 5.80 -16.32 -21.17
N LYS A 218 6.20 -15.17 -21.73
CA LYS A 218 7.14 -15.01 -22.83
C LYS A 218 8.46 -14.35 -22.45
N ASP A 219 8.80 -14.17 -21.16
CA ASP A 219 10.13 -13.62 -20.80
C ASP A 219 11.22 -14.70 -20.94
N PRO A 220 12.13 -14.59 -21.93
CA PRO A 220 13.13 -15.61 -22.22
C PRO A 220 14.29 -15.64 -21.22
N LYS A 221 14.35 -14.74 -20.23
CA LYS A 221 15.44 -14.64 -19.23
C LYS A 221 15.15 -15.38 -17.92
N ARG A 222 14.18 -16.29 -17.93
CA ARG A 222 13.68 -16.97 -16.74
C ARG A 222 14.62 -18.10 -16.29
N ASP A 223 15.50 -17.83 -15.34
CA ASP A 223 16.02 -18.89 -14.45
C ASP A 223 14.90 -19.22 -13.45
N PRO A 224 14.41 -20.47 -13.38
CA PRO A 224 13.37 -20.84 -12.42
C PRO A 224 13.83 -20.78 -10.96
N ILE A 225 15.14 -20.64 -10.71
CA ILE A 225 15.73 -20.68 -9.37
C ILE A 225 16.36 -19.32 -9.03
N LEU A 226 15.81 -18.66 -8.00
CA LEU A 226 16.42 -17.49 -7.36
C LEU A 226 17.59 -17.98 -6.49
N ASN A 227 18.79 -17.93 -7.05
CA ASN A 227 20.01 -18.23 -6.31
C ASN A 227 20.38 -17.05 -5.41
N GLU A 228 21.00 -17.33 -4.27
CA GLU A 228 21.54 -16.29 -3.38
C GLU A 228 22.54 -15.39 -4.14
N GLY A 229 22.46 -14.07 -3.90
CA GLY A 229 23.30 -13.08 -4.59
C GLY A 229 22.90 -12.76 -6.04
N LYS A 230 21.93 -13.48 -6.64
CA LYS A 230 21.37 -13.12 -7.96
C LYS A 230 20.16 -12.21 -7.82
N HIS A 231 20.12 -11.17 -8.66
CA HIS A 231 19.00 -10.25 -8.77
C HIS A 231 18.24 -10.47 -10.08
N TYR A 232 16.91 -10.42 -10.02
CA TYR A 232 16.04 -10.63 -11.17
C TYR A 232 15.13 -9.43 -11.31
N LEU A 233 15.21 -8.76 -12.47
CA LEU A 233 14.35 -7.64 -12.80
C LEU A 233 13.36 -8.08 -13.87
N PHE A 234 12.08 -8.05 -13.51
CA PHE A 234 10.97 -8.37 -14.39
C PHE A 234 10.17 -7.12 -14.75
N THR A 235 9.37 -7.24 -15.80
CA THR A 235 8.35 -6.26 -16.16
C THR A 235 6.99 -6.76 -15.70
N GLY A 236 6.36 -6.04 -14.77
CA GLY A 236 5.02 -6.32 -14.27
C GLY A 236 3.91 -6.01 -15.28
N THR A 237 2.68 -6.33 -14.89
CA THR A 237 1.45 -6.22 -15.70
C THR A 237 1.19 -4.80 -16.24
N LYS A 238 1.64 -3.76 -15.53
CA LYS A 238 1.51 -2.34 -15.91
C LYS A 238 2.80 -1.77 -16.50
N LYS A 239 3.71 -2.63 -16.96
CA LYS A 239 5.08 -2.26 -17.38
C LYS A 239 5.93 -1.66 -16.25
N ASN A 240 5.48 -1.79 -15.00
CA ASN A 240 6.26 -1.41 -13.84
C ASN A 240 7.42 -2.39 -13.64
N PRO A 241 8.62 -1.93 -13.27
CA PRO A 241 9.71 -2.81 -12.88
C PRO A 241 9.38 -3.55 -11.58
N ILE A 242 9.74 -4.82 -11.52
CA ILE A 242 9.70 -5.62 -10.29
C ILE A 242 11.06 -6.28 -10.13
N LEU A 243 11.80 -5.92 -9.09
CA LEU A 243 13.10 -6.49 -8.77
C LEU A 243 12.93 -7.51 -7.63
N TYR A 244 13.54 -8.68 -7.75
CA TYR A 244 13.63 -9.70 -6.69
C TYR A 244 15.09 -10.08 -6.44
N TYR A 245 15.44 -10.35 -5.20
CA TYR A 245 16.70 -11.00 -4.84
C TYR A 245 16.58 -11.78 -3.53
N ARG A 246 17.58 -12.65 -3.29
CA ARG A 246 17.74 -13.38 -2.04
C ARG A 246 19.01 -12.95 -1.34
N GLU A 247 18.90 -12.74 -0.05
CA GLU A 247 20.01 -12.39 0.82
C GLU A 247 19.74 -12.94 2.22
N GLU A 248 20.67 -13.73 2.75
CA GLU A 248 20.73 -14.14 4.16
C GLU A 248 19.40 -14.76 4.67
N GLY A 249 18.78 -15.61 3.85
CA GLY A 249 17.53 -16.30 4.22
C GLY A 249 16.23 -15.49 3.96
N PHE A 250 16.32 -14.30 3.38
CA PHE A 250 15.17 -13.48 3.03
C PHE A 250 14.94 -13.39 1.52
N LEU A 251 13.67 -13.28 1.12
CA LEU A 251 13.25 -12.78 -0.19
C LEU A 251 13.01 -11.29 -0.06
N ILE A 252 13.72 -10.51 -0.87
CA ILE A 252 13.44 -9.09 -1.02
C ILE A 252 12.83 -8.84 -2.39
N TRP A 253 11.77 -8.03 -2.44
CA TRP A 253 11.24 -7.51 -3.68
C TRP A 253 11.00 -6.01 -3.63
N ILE A 254 11.16 -5.36 -4.78
CA ILE A 254 10.95 -3.91 -4.91
C ILE A 254 10.14 -3.65 -6.17
N SER A 255 9.06 -2.89 -6.04
CA SER A 255 8.30 -2.39 -7.20
C SER A 255 7.74 -1.01 -6.95
N GLY A 256 7.34 -0.35 -8.02
CA GLY A 256 6.75 0.97 -7.96
C GLY A 256 6.35 1.47 -9.33
N ASN A 257 5.60 2.56 -9.38
CA ASN A 257 5.33 3.30 -10.62
C ASN A 257 6.51 4.22 -11.01
N VAL A 258 7.74 3.71 -10.89
CA VAL A 258 9.00 4.40 -11.18
C VAL A 258 9.82 3.62 -12.22
N SER A 259 10.92 4.19 -12.69
CA SER A 259 11.78 3.53 -13.69
C SER A 259 12.55 2.33 -13.12
N ALA A 260 12.91 1.37 -13.97
CA ALA A 260 13.78 0.25 -13.60
C ALA A 260 15.14 0.71 -13.05
N LYS A 261 15.67 1.82 -13.57
CA LYS A 261 16.92 2.43 -13.09
C LYS A 261 16.78 2.91 -11.64
N ALA A 262 15.64 3.51 -11.29
CA ALA A 262 15.35 3.94 -9.93
C ALA A 262 15.26 2.74 -8.97
N ILE A 263 14.53 1.68 -9.35
CA ILE A 263 14.44 0.46 -8.55
C ILE A 263 15.82 -0.18 -8.30
N LYS A 264 16.68 -0.25 -9.31
CA LYS A 264 18.05 -0.77 -9.15
C LYS A 264 18.91 0.09 -8.22
N LYS A 265 18.81 1.42 -8.33
CA LYS A 265 19.53 2.34 -7.43
C LYS A 265 19.07 2.18 -5.99
N LEU A 266 17.76 2.10 -5.76
CA LEU A 266 17.19 1.86 -4.44
C LEU A 266 17.66 0.51 -3.88
N ALA A 267 17.59 -0.57 -4.66
CA ALA A 267 18.08 -1.89 -4.24
C ALA A 267 19.54 -1.85 -3.79
N ALA A 268 20.40 -1.15 -4.51
CA ALA A 268 21.82 -1.02 -4.18
C ALA A 268 22.11 -0.16 -2.94
N SER A 269 21.13 0.63 -2.47
CA SER A 269 21.25 1.43 -1.24
C SER A 269 20.68 0.74 0.00
N LEU A 270 20.03 -0.42 -0.16
CA LEU A 270 19.49 -1.13 0.99
C LEU A 270 20.62 -1.66 1.87
N PRO A 271 20.47 -1.62 3.20
CA PRO A 271 21.34 -2.38 4.09
C PRO A 271 21.10 -3.88 3.87
N LYS A 272 21.94 -4.70 4.50
CA LYS A 272 21.71 -6.15 4.53
C LYS A 272 20.30 -6.48 5.00
N ALA A 273 19.69 -7.51 4.43
CA ALA A 273 18.37 -7.99 4.84
C ALA A 273 18.28 -8.29 6.34
N THR A 274 19.37 -8.66 7.02
CA THR A 274 19.41 -8.91 8.47
C THR A 274 19.53 -7.66 9.35
N HIS A 275 19.66 -6.47 8.77
CA HIS A 275 19.75 -5.22 9.53
C HIS A 275 18.47 -5.00 10.36
N LEU A 276 18.62 -4.59 11.61
CA LEU A 276 17.51 -4.43 12.56
C LEU A 276 16.48 -3.42 12.07
N GLU A 277 16.95 -2.34 11.45
CA GLU A 277 16.14 -1.23 10.96
C GLU A 277 15.89 -1.31 9.45
N PHE A 278 16.09 -2.48 8.82
CA PHE A 278 15.78 -2.66 7.41
C PHE A 278 14.37 -2.10 7.10
N PRO A 279 14.19 -1.27 6.06
CA PRO A 279 15.10 -1.00 4.94
C PRO A 279 16.07 0.17 5.17
N TYR A 280 16.06 0.82 6.33
CA TYR A 280 16.90 1.98 6.61
C TYR A 280 18.32 1.57 7.00
N SER A 281 19.27 2.36 6.53
CA SER A 281 20.71 2.11 6.71
C SER A 281 21.37 3.03 7.75
N LYS A 282 20.60 3.95 8.33
CA LYS A 282 21.03 4.98 9.28
C LYS A 282 19.94 5.30 10.28
#